data_AF-A0A3C0SBZ7-F1
#
_entry.id   AF-A0A3C0SBZ7-F1
#
_cell.length_a   1.000
_cell.length_b   1.000
_cell.length_c   1.000
_cell.angle_alpha   90.00
_cell.angle_beta   90.00
_cell.angle_gamma   90.00
#
_symmetry.space_group_name_H-M   'P 1'
#
loop_
_entity.id
_entity.type
_entity.pdbx_description
1 polymer ?
#
loop_
_entity_poly.entity_id
_entity_poly.type
_entity_poly.pdbx_seq_one_letter_code
_entity_poly.pdbx_strand_id
1 'polypeptide(L)'
;MTLYELMNEYAIANPSPPEQESRTPELGMSLSLLHSSLIECYLESEEQGGTPRLTASPDDIEPSHLSHFIVAFLPFNAVTEKSEINHVLFDVYSFFDWLNKKGVSHGLANTDISQLVKQLSSKQERCLKLSQLLDNESGRIMSDPPEIQNTLNDIFLVEKIDGYFALLKGRRQENIVRLKLPPDALPLIKLNDCLDLTLGDTSEKWVVLEAGQVYPKIQ
;
A
#
# COMPACT_ATOMS: atom_id res chain seq x y z
N MET A 1 -14.00 19.61 -1.06
CA MET A 1 -13.09 19.40 0.08
C MET A 1 -12.15 18.28 -0.28
N THR A 2 -10.87 18.45 0.04
CA THR A 2 -9.86 17.40 -0.16
C THR A 2 -9.93 16.35 0.95
N LEU A 3 -9.28 15.21 0.74
CA LEU A 3 -9.15 14.19 1.78
C LEU A 3 -8.49 14.71 3.06
N TYR A 4 -7.43 15.52 2.93
CA TYR A 4 -6.74 16.06 4.09
C TYR A 4 -7.62 17.02 4.89
N GLU A 5 -8.42 17.86 4.23
CA GLU A 5 -9.38 18.75 4.90
C GLU A 5 -10.44 17.95 5.68
N LEU A 6 -10.95 16.87 5.09
CA LEU A 6 -11.92 15.98 5.74
C LEU A 6 -11.31 15.24 6.95
N MET A 7 -10.09 14.74 6.82
CA MET A 7 -9.35 14.11 7.93
C MET A 7 -9.14 15.10 9.07
N ASN A 8 -8.74 16.33 8.77
CA ASN A 8 -8.53 17.37 9.77
C ASN A 8 -9.85 17.77 10.47
N GLU A 9 -10.95 17.91 9.72
CA GLU A 9 -12.27 18.14 10.32
C GLU A 9 -12.70 17.01 11.26
N TYR A 10 -12.46 15.75 10.86
CA TYR A 10 -12.75 14.61 11.71
C TYR A 10 -11.90 14.61 12.99
N ALA A 11 -10.60 14.89 12.87
CA ALA A 11 -9.68 14.96 14.00
C ALA A 11 -10.07 16.08 15.00
N ILE A 12 -10.52 17.23 14.50
CA ILE A 12 -11.05 18.31 15.34
C ILE A 12 -12.35 17.87 16.06
N ALA A 13 -13.23 17.14 15.37
CA ALA A 13 -14.47 16.65 15.95
C ALA A 13 -14.28 15.47 16.92
N ASN A 14 -13.18 14.72 16.79
CA ASN A 14 -12.85 13.55 17.59
C ASN A 14 -11.40 13.66 18.10
N PRO A 15 -11.15 14.53 19.11
CA PRO A 15 -9.79 14.84 19.52
C PRO A 15 -9.05 13.61 20.05
N SER A 16 -7.93 13.28 19.40
CA SER A 16 -6.93 12.34 19.91
C SER A 16 -5.67 13.11 20.34
N PRO A 17 -4.85 12.56 21.24
CA PRO A 17 -3.55 13.14 21.53
C PRO A 17 -2.74 13.32 20.22
N PRO A 18 -2.12 14.48 19.99
CA PRO A 18 -1.31 14.71 18.80
C PRO A 18 -0.10 13.78 18.83
N GLU A 19 0.23 13.22 17.68
CA GLU A 19 1.42 12.38 17.53
C GLU A 19 2.59 13.25 17.07
N GLN A 20 3.44 13.65 18.02
CA GLN A 20 4.50 14.64 17.81
C GLN A 20 5.57 14.22 16.79
N GLU A 21 5.71 12.93 16.53
CA GLU A 21 6.70 12.38 15.58
C GLU A 21 6.14 12.19 14.16
N SER A 22 4.82 12.37 13.97
CA SER A 22 4.18 12.21 12.67
C SER A 22 4.36 13.45 11.79
N ARG A 23 4.23 13.26 10.46
CA ARG A 23 4.29 14.36 9.48
C ARG A 23 3.09 15.31 9.57
N THR A 24 1.98 14.85 10.14
CA THR A 24 0.69 15.55 10.23
C THR A 24 0.12 15.44 11.66
N PRO A 25 0.82 15.95 12.68
CA PRO A 25 0.51 15.72 14.09
C PRO A 25 -0.93 16.10 14.49
N GLU A 26 -1.50 17.09 13.80
CA GLU A 26 -2.88 17.54 13.95
C GLU A 26 -3.94 16.48 13.63
N LEU A 27 -3.61 15.47 12.81
CA LEU A 27 -4.53 14.38 12.45
C LEU A 27 -4.59 13.28 13.52
N GLY A 28 -3.65 13.27 14.47
CA GLY A 28 -3.44 12.12 15.35
C GLY A 28 -2.82 10.91 14.62
N MET A 29 -2.50 9.87 15.38
CA MET A 29 -1.71 8.72 14.88
C MET A 29 -2.39 7.98 13.73
N SER A 30 -3.63 7.51 13.92
CA SER A 30 -4.32 6.66 12.94
C SER A 30 -4.48 7.34 11.58
N LEU A 31 -4.91 8.60 11.56
CA LEU A 31 -5.13 9.34 10.31
C LEU A 31 -3.83 9.83 9.69
N SER A 32 -2.79 10.11 10.49
CA SER A 32 -1.46 10.40 9.95
C SER A 32 -0.84 9.20 9.22
N LEU A 33 -1.01 8.00 9.78
CA LEU A 33 -0.61 6.75 9.12
C LEU A 33 -1.39 6.52 7.83
N LEU A 34 -2.72 6.67 7.88
CA LEU A 34 -3.57 6.52 6.68
C LEU A 34 -3.17 7.53 5.59
N HIS A 35 -2.99 8.80 5.97
CA HIS A 35 -2.56 9.86 5.07
C HIS A 35 -1.22 9.53 4.39
N SER A 36 -0.22 9.11 5.16
CA SER A 36 1.08 8.73 4.63
C SER A 36 0.97 7.56 3.65
N SER A 37 0.20 6.53 4.01
CA SER A 37 -0.04 5.37 3.16
C SER A 37 -0.75 5.69 1.84
N LEU A 38 -1.68 6.65 1.86
CA LEU A 38 -2.38 7.13 0.67
C LEU A 38 -1.46 7.89 -0.28
N ILE A 39 -0.50 8.67 0.25
CA ILE A 39 0.53 9.32 -0.56
C ILE A 39 1.46 8.29 -1.21
N GLU A 40 1.86 7.24 -0.48
CA GLU A 40 2.66 6.14 -1.03
C GLU A 40 1.91 5.36 -2.12
N CYS A 41 0.58 5.30 -2.02
CA CYS A 41 -0.30 4.79 -3.09
C CYS A 41 -0.46 5.76 -4.28
N TYR A 42 0.27 6.87 -4.30
CA TYR A 42 0.26 7.89 -5.33
C TYR A 42 -1.09 8.62 -5.52
N LEU A 43 -1.88 8.75 -4.44
CA LEU A 43 -2.96 9.73 -4.47
C LEU A 43 -2.37 11.15 -4.60
N GLU A 44 -3.12 12.01 -5.29
CA GLU A 44 -2.70 13.38 -5.55
C GLU A 44 -2.40 14.13 -4.25
N SER A 45 -1.22 14.75 -4.22
CA SER A 45 -0.73 15.52 -3.08
C SER A 45 0.13 16.68 -3.54
N GLU A 46 0.20 17.72 -2.72
CA GLU A 46 1.01 18.91 -2.96
C GLU A 46 1.90 19.19 -1.73
N GLU A 47 3.12 19.67 -1.96
CA GLU A 47 3.98 20.15 -0.88
C GLU A 47 3.44 21.45 -0.29
N GLN A 48 3.17 21.44 1.02
CA GLN A 48 2.77 22.64 1.76
C GLN A 48 3.64 22.76 3.00
N GLY A 49 4.45 23.82 3.08
CA GLY A 49 5.32 24.05 4.22
C GLY A 49 6.40 22.98 4.42
N GLY A 50 6.80 22.29 3.34
CA GLY A 50 7.80 21.21 3.38
C GLY A 50 7.23 19.82 3.69
N THR A 51 5.91 19.69 3.87
CA THR A 51 5.23 18.41 4.07
C THR A 51 4.24 18.15 2.94
N PRO A 52 4.25 16.96 2.31
CA PRO A 52 3.24 16.61 1.31
C PRO A 52 1.87 16.45 1.97
N ARG A 53 0.84 17.04 1.36
CA ARG A 53 -0.56 16.96 1.83
C ARG A 53 -1.47 16.47 0.72
N LEU A 54 -2.35 15.52 1.03
CA LEU A 54 -3.34 15.00 0.09
C LEU A 54 -4.26 16.12 -0.41
N THR A 55 -4.32 16.26 -1.72
CA THR A 55 -5.27 17.11 -2.45
C THR A 55 -6.34 16.30 -3.16
N ALA A 56 -6.15 14.98 -3.27
CA ALA A 56 -7.10 14.04 -3.87
C ALA A 56 -8.52 14.14 -3.28
N SER A 57 -9.51 13.83 -4.12
CA SER A 57 -10.90 13.72 -3.75
C SER A 57 -11.13 12.50 -2.85
N PRO A 58 -12.06 12.53 -1.89
CA PRO A 58 -12.49 11.31 -1.19
C PRO A 58 -13.05 10.23 -2.12
N ASP A 59 -13.55 10.60 -3.29
CA ASP A 59 -14.02 9.67 -4.32
C ASP A 59 -12.87 8.86 -4.96
N ASP A 60 -11.64 9.36 -4.88
CA ASP A 60 -10.46 8.68 -5.44
C ASP A 60 -9.98 7.51 -4.56
N ILE A 61 -10.56 7.32 -3.37
CA ILE A 61 -10.20 6.19 -2.50
C ILE A 61 -10.81 4.89 -3.02
N GLU A 62 -9.96 3.94 -3.38
CA GLU A 62 -10.34 2.57 -3.74
C GLU A 62 -10.07 1.56 -2.60
N PRO A 63 -10.71 0.37 -2.62
CA PRO A 63 -10.39 -0.73 -1.70
C PRO A 63 -8.91 -1.15 -1.72
N SER A 64 -8.23 -0.96 -2.85
CA SER A 64 -6.80 -1.22 -3.01
C SER A 64 -5.94 -0.36 -2.05
N HIS A 65 -6.35 0.88 -1.77
CA HIS A 65 -5.65 1.76 -0.83
C HIS A 65 -5.75 1.25 0.61
N LEU A 66 -6.92 0.75 1.02
CA LEU A 66 -7.04 0.07 2.33
C LEU A 66 -6.27 -1.24 2.36
N SER A 67 -6.17 -1.97 1.25
CA SER A 67 -5.31 -3.13 1.20
C SER A 67 -3.85 -2.78 1.45
N HIS A 68 -3.33 -1.75 0.77
CA HIS A 68 -1.98 -1.27 1.01
C HIS A 68 -1.79 -0.86 2.46
N PHE A 69 -2.69 -0.03 2.99
CA PHE A 69 -2.63 0.44 4.37
C PHE A 69 -2.55 -0.71 5.38
N ILE A 70 -3.46 -1.69 5.27
CA ILE A 70 -3.59 -2.74 6.27
C ILE A 70 -2.48 -3.80 6.15
N VAL A 71 -2.12 -4.18 4.92
CA VAL A 71 -1.24 -5.34 4.66
C VAL A 71 0.21 -4.94 4.45
N ALA A 72 0.45 -3.81 3.80
CA ALA A 72 1.78 -3.35 3.39
C ALA A 72 2.31 -2.20 4.27
N PHE A 73 1.45 -1.34 4.80
CA PHE A 73 1.91 -0.14 5.52
C PHE A 73 1.97 -0.32 7.04
N LEU A 74 0.86 -0.69 7.67
CA LEU A 74 0.76 -0.82 9.13
C LEU A 74 1.81 -1.75 9.75
N PRO A 75 2.11 -2.94 9.19
CA PRO A 75 3.04 -3.88 9.83
C PRO A 75 4.48 -3.37 9.90
N PHE A 76 4.83 -2.32 9.15
CA PHE A 76 6.18 -1.80 9.01
C PHE A 76 6.37 -0.40 9.64
N ASN A 77 5.29 0.33 9.91
CA ASN A 77 5.33 1.71 10.41
C ASN A 77 5.07 1.80 11.93
N ALA A 78 5.86 1.08 12.71
CA ALA A 78 5.93 1.16 14.19
C ALA A 78 4.72 0.63 15.00
N VAL A 79 3.63 0.22 14.36
CA VAL A 79 2.51 -0.44 15.05
C VAL A 79 2.80 -1.93 15.19
N THR A 80 3.43 -2.31 16.30
CA THR A 80 3.89 -3.70 16.50
C THR A 80 2.90 -4.55 17.29
N GLU A 81 2.05 -3.92 18.10
CA GLU A 81 1.08 -4.64 18.91
C GLU A 81 -0.28 -4.77 18.21
N LYS A 82 -0.90 -5.95 18.33
CA LYS A 82 -2.23 -6.21 17.77
C LYS A 82 -3.30 -5.25 18.33
N SER A 83 -3.17 -4.84 19.59
CA SER A 83 -4.01 -3.83 20.24
C SER A 83 -3.96 -2.49 19.52
N GLU A 84 -2.76 -2.03 19.18
CA GLU A 84 -2.55 -0.76 18.48
C GLU A 84 -3.06 -0.83 17.04
N ILE A 85 -2.79 -1.94 16.32
CA ILE A 85 -3.35 -2.18 14.97
C ILE A 85 -4.87 -2.07 15.01
N ASN A 86 -5.53 -2.74 15.97
CA ASN A 86 -6.98 -2.69 16.10
C ASN A 86 -7.48 -1.27 16.39
N HIS A 87 -6.76 -0.50 17.21
CA HIS A 87 -7.12 0.89 17.50
C HIS A 87 -7.06 1.76 16.23
N VAL A 88 -5.97 1.66 15.47
CA VAL A 88 -5.80 2.39 14.21
C VAL A 88 -6.90 2.00 13.21
N LEU A 89 -7.17 0.71 13.03
CA LEU A 89 -8.21 0.23 12.13
C LEU A 89 -9.61 0.69 12.55
N PHE A 90 -9.89 0.74 13.85
CA PHE A 90 -11.16 1.23 14.38
C PHE A 90 -11.36 2.72 14.10
N ASP A 91 -10.33 3.53 14.27
CA ASP A 91 -10.40 4.97 14.03
C ASP A 91 -10.53 5.28 12.52
N VAL A 92 -9.79 4.56 11.67
CA VAL A 92 -9.95 4.65 10.21
C VAL A 92 -11.37 4.24 9.78
N TYR A 93 -11.93 3.17 10.36
CA TYR A 93 -13.34 2.81 10.13
C TYR A 93 -14.28 3.94 10.56
N SER A 94 -14.04 4.52 11.74
CA SER A 94 -14.88 5.59 12.31
C SER A 94 -14.83 6.86 11.46
N PHE A 95 -13.70 7.17 10.83
CA PHE A 95 -13.57 8.24 9.85
C PHE A 95 -14.49 8.04 8.64
N PHE A 96 -14.49 6.85 8.03
CA PHE A 96 -15.38 6.57 6.89
C PHE A 96 -16.86 6.52 7.29
N ASP A 97 -17.18 5.98 8.48
CA ASP A 97 -18.54 6.04 9.02
C ASP A 97 -19.00 7.50 9.26
N TRP A 98 -18.09 8.37 9.72
CA TRP A 98 -18.37 9.79 9.86
C TRP A 98 -18.61 10.50 8.52
N LEU A 99 -17.85 10.17 7.46
CA LEU A 99 -18.11 10.67 6.11
C LEU A 99 -19.51 10.29 5.62
N ASN A 100 -19.89 9.02 5.81
CA ASN A 100 -21.23 8.52 5.49
C ASN A 100 -22.32 9.30 6.24
N LYS A 101 -22.15 9.51 7.55
CA LYS A 101 -23.10 10.28 8.38
C LYS A 101 -23.22 11.73 7.95
N LYS A 102 -22.13 12.34 7.46
CA LYS A 102 -22.15 13.70 6.88
C LYS A 102 -22.69 13.76 5.45
N GLY A 103 -22.93 12.61 4.80
CA GLY A 103 -23.34 12.56 3.39
C GLY A 103 -22.24 13.00 2.42
N VAL A 104 -20.97 12.85 2.81
CA VAL A 104 -19.82 13.13 1.94
C VAL A 104 -19.60 11.92 1.04
N SER A 105 -19.56 12.15 -0.28
CA SER A 105 -19.23 11.10 -1.25
C SER A 105 -17.78 10.62 -1.06
N HIS A 106 -17.57 9.31 -1.14
CA HIS A 106 -16.23 8.72 -1.11
C HIS A 106 -16.22 7.36 -1.81
N GLY A 107 -15.05 6.94 -2.32
CA GLY A 107 -14.93 5.73 -3.15
C GLY A 107 -15.12 4.40 -2.41
N LEU A 108 -15.27 4.45 -1.07
CA LEU A 108 -15.58 3.29 -0.23
C LEU A 108 -17.04 3.25 0.26
N ALA A 109 -17.93 4.14 -0.21
CA ALA A 109 -19.30 4.25 0.32
C ALA A 109 -20.12 2.95 0.17
N ASN A 110 -19.79 2.13 -0.84
CA ASN A 110 -20.46 0.84 -1.11
C ASN A 110 -19.66 -0.37 -0.61
N THR A 111 -18.61 -0.14 0.18
CA THR A 111 -17.70 -1.19 0.66
C THR A 111 -18.00 -1.51 2.12
N ASP A 112 -18.22 -2.79 2.45
CA ASP A 112 -18.22 -3.22 3.84
C ASP A 112 -16.77 -3.22 4.36
N ILE A 113 -16.37 -2.11 4.99
CA ILE A 113 -15.02 -1.90 5.52
C ILE A 113 -14.69 -2.96 6.58
N SER A 114 -15.67 -3.39 7.40
CA SER A 114 -15.44 -4.41 8.42
C SER A 114 -15.09 -5.76 7.79
N GLN A 115 -15.86 -6.16 6.78
CA GLN A 115 -15.59 -7.37 6.02
C GLN A 115 -14.25 -7.27 5.28
N LEU A 116 -13.94 -6.12 4.69
CA LEU A 116 -12.68 -5.86 4.00
C LEU A 116 -11.48 -6.02 4.93
N VAL A 117 -11.51 -5.38 6.11
CA VAL A 117 -10.47 -5.49 7.14
C VAL A 117 -10.24 -6.96 7.50
N LYS A 118 -11.32 -7.72 7.79
CA LYS A 118 -11.22 -9.14 8.12
C LYS A 118 -10.57 -9.97 7.00
N GLN A 119 -10.95 -9.68 5.76
CA GLN A 119 -10.38 -10.35 4.59
C GLN A 119 -8.89 -10.02 4.41
N LEU A 120 -8.47 -8.79 4.69
CA LEU A 120 -7.09 -8.32 4.55
C LEU A 120 -6.19 -8.88 5.65
N SER A 121 -6.64 -8.84 6.90
CA SER A 121 -5.89 -9.42 8.03
C SER A 121 -5.57 -10.90 7.80
N SER A 122 -6.47 -11.66 7.17
CA SER A 122 -6.22 -13.08 6.83
C SER A 122 -5.14 -13.30 5.76
N LYS A 123 -4.81 -12.27 4.97
CA LYS A 123 -3.82 -12.33 3.89
C LYS A 123 -2.46 -11.77 4.30
N GLN A 124 -2.40 -11.05 5.43
CA GLN A 124 -1.25 -10.28 5.88
C GLN A 124 0.01 -11.14 6.05
N GLU A 125 -0.06 -12.27 6.77
CA GLU A 125 1.11 -13.13 7.02
C GLU A 125 1.71 -13.66 5.72
N ARG A 126 0.87 -14.11 4.78
CA ARG A 126 1.30 -14.59 3.46
C ARG A 126 2.01 -13.48 2.69
N CYS A 127 1.43 -12.29 2.66
CA CYS A 127 1.98 -11.12 1.97
C CYS A 127 3.33 -10.70 2.57
N LEU A 128 3.41 -10.61 3.90
CA LEU A 128 4.66 -10.31 4.61
C LEU A 128 5.78 -11.30 4.26
N LYS A 129 5.46 -12.60 4.28
CA LYS A 129 6.42 -13.64 3.92
C LYS A 129 6.85 -13.53 2.46
N LEU A 130 5.95 -13.18 1.56
CA LEU A 130 6.28 -12.96 0.15
C LEU A 130 7.17 -11.73 -0.04
N SER A 131 6.89 -10.61 0.64
CA SER A 131 7.77 -9.43 0.65
C SER A 131 9.19 -9.79 1.08
N GLN A 132 9.34 -10.55 2.19
CA GLN A 132 10.64 -10.99 2.68
C GLN A 132 11.41 -11.87 1.68
N LEU A 133 10.71 -12.76 0.96
CA LEU A 133 11.36 -13.60 -0.05
C LEU A 133 11.82 -12.80 -1.27
N LEU A 134 11.06 -11.78 -1.68
CA LEU A 134 11.44 -10.88 -2.77
C LEU A 134 12.59 -9.96 -2.37
N ASP A 135 12.60 -9.47 -1.13
CA ASP A 135 13.70 -8.68 -0.56
C ASP A 135 15.00 -9.51 -0.46
N ASN A 136 14.91 -10.76 -0.01
CA ASN A 136 16.05 -11.67 -0.03
C ASN A 136 16.59 -11.93 -1.44
N GLU A 137 15.72 -12.04 -2.44
CA GLU A 137 16.12 -12.18 -3.85
C GLU A 137 16.79 -10.90 -4.37
N SER A 138 16.25 -9.74 -4.02
CA SER A 138 16.88 -8.44 -4.29
C SER A 138 18.29 -8.40 -3.72
N GLY A 139 18.47 -8.70 -2.42
CA GLY A 139 19.78 -8.76 -1.77
C GLY A 139 20.75 -9.72 -2.44
N ARG A 140 20.26 -10.87 -2.92
CA ARG A 140 21.07 -11.84 -3.70
C ARG A 140 21.53 -11.26 -5.03
N ILE A 141 20.64 -10.63 -5.80
CA ILE A 141 20.98 -9.99 -7.08
C ILE A 141 21.96 -8.84 -6.87
N MET A 142 21.74 -8.00 -5.85
CA MET A 142 22.58 -6.83 -5.59
C MET A 142 23.97 -7.18 -5.02
N SER A 143 24.17 -8.41 -4.54
CA SER A 143 25.50 -8.90 -4.12
C SER A 143 26.48 -9.10 -5.27
N ASP A 144 25.97 -9.36 -6.48
CA ASP A 144 26.72 -9.47 -7.73
C ASP A 144 25.83 -8.94 -8.87
N PRO A 145 25.70 -7.61 -8.99
CA PRO A 145 24.69 -7.00 -9.84
C PRO A 145 24.98 -7.27 -11.33
N PRO A 146 23.99 -7.76 -12.10
CA PRO A 146 24.16 -7.92 -13.54
C PRO A 146 24.22 -6.55 -14.23
N GLU A 147 24.65 -6.53 -15.49
CA GLU A 147 24.58 -5.32 -16.32
C GLU A 147 23.10 -4.93 -16.56
N ILE A 148 22.71 -3.76 -16.08
CA ILE A 148 21.34 -3.23 -16.18
C ILE A 148 21.27 -2.21 -17.31
N GLN A 149 20.40 -2.46 -18.28
CA GLN A 149 20.16 -1.53 -19.40
C GLN A 149 19.11 -0.47 -19.06
N ASN A 150 18.08 -0.88 -18.32
CA ASN A 150 17.00 0.00 -17.91
C ASN A 150 16.41 -0.45 -16.56
N THR A 151 15.80 0.49 -15.85
CA THR A 151 15.15 0.26 -14.57
C THR A 151 13.70 0.73 -14.62
N LEU A 152 12.80 -0.09 -14.09
CA LEU A 152 11.40 0.28 -13.86
C LEU A 152 11.13 0.28 -12.36
N ASN A 153 10.55 1.38 -11.86
CA ASN A 153 10.03 1.45 -10.50
C ASN A 153 8.52 1.70 -10.60
N ASP A 154 7.73 0.76 -10.09
CA ASP A 154 6.27 0.83 -10.11
C ASP A 154 5.66 -0.15 -9.09
N ILE A 155 4.37 0.01 -8.87
CA ILE A 155 3.54 -1.00 -8.23
C ILE A 155 2.97 -1.90 -9.34
N PHE A 156 3.31 -3.17 -9.30
CA PHE A 156 2.97 -4.15 -10.32
C PHE A 156 1.83 -5.07 -9.90
N LEU A 157 0.78 -5.16 -10.71
CA LEU A 157 -0.30 -6.12 -10.53
C LEU A 157 0.04 -7.47 -11.16
N VAL A 158 -0.14 -8.56 -10.41
CA VAL A 158 0.00 -9.93 -10.91
C VAL A 158 -1.24 -10.30 -11.75
N GLU A 159 -1.09 -10.20 -13.06
CA GLU A 159 -2.13 -10.51 -14.05
C GLU A 159 -2.22 -12.02 -14.36
N LYS A 160 -1.06 -12.69 -14.37
CA LYS A 160 -0.99 -14.13 -14.67
C LYS A 160 0.21 -14.77 -13.98
N ILE A 161 0.05 -16.04 -13.58
CA ILE A 161 1.14 -16.90 -13.09
C ILE A 161 1.28 -18.08 -14.06
N ASP A 162 2.48 -18.31 -14.58
CA ASP A 162 2.79 -19.35 -15.57
C ASP A 162 4.09 -20.07 -15.19
N GLY A 163 3.93 -21.24 -14.55
CA GLY A 163 5.04 -22.01 -14.00
C GLY A 163 5.86 -21.21 -13.00
N TYR A 164 7.10 -20.89 -13.37
CA TYR A 164 8.06 -20.13 -12.54
C TYR A 164 7.97 -18.60 -12.75
N PHE A 165 7.01 -18.12 -13.54
CA PHE A 165 6.95 -16.72 -13.96
C PHE A 165 5.64 -16.07 -13.53
N ALA A 166 5.72 -14.80 -13.14
CA ALA A 166 4.58 -13.90 -13.03
C ALA A 166 4.61 -12.87 -14.16
N LEU A 167 3.45 -12.65 -14.78
CA LEU A 167 3.22 -11.53 -15.67
C LEU A 167 2.67 -10.38 -14.84
N LEU A 168 3.42 -9.29 -14.83
CA LEU A 168 3.27 -8.14 -13.98
C LEU A 168 2.90 -6.93 -14.83
N LYS A 169 1.80 -6.26 -14.50
CA LYS A 169 1.38 -5.03 -15.16
C LYS A 169 1.64 -3.84 -14.24
N GLY A 170 2.46 -2.90 -14.69
CA GLY A 170 2.72 -1.66 -13.95
C GLY A 170 1.45 -0.81 -13.84
N ARG A 171 1.31 -0.05 -12.76
CA ARG A 171 0.22 0.91 -12.59
C ARG A 171 0.39 2.14 -13.48
N ARG A 172 1.64 2.57 -13.69
CA ARG A 172 2.00 3.76 -14.47
C ARG A 172 2.43 3.44 -15.90
N GLN A 173 2.74 2.17 -16.16
CA GLN A 173 3.26 1.72 -17.45
C GLN A 173 2.34 0.68 -18.08
N GLU A 174 2.08 0.80 -19.38
CA GLU A 174 1.24 -0.17 -20.10
C GLU A 174 1.94 -1.52 -20.35
N ASN A 175 3.27 -1.58 -20.17
CA ASN A 175 4.07 -2.76 -20.47
C ASN A 175 3.82 -3.87 -19.44
N ILE A 176 3.68 -5.11 -19.95
CA ILE A 176 3.65 -6.31 -19.13
C ILE A 176 5.08 -6.83 -18.98
N VAL A 177 5.53 -6.94 -17.75
CA VAL A 177 6.83 -7.49 -17.37
C VAL A 177 6.68 -8.96 -17.02
N ARG A 178 7.55 -9.81 -17.56
CA ARG A 178 7.60 -11.24 -17.20
C ARG A 178 8.75 -11.47 -16.22
N LEU A 179 8.41 -11.60 -14.94
CA LEU A 179 9.38 -11.80 -13.86
C LEU A 179 9.49 -13.28 -13.49
N LYS A 180 10.71 -13.81 -13.43
CA LYS A 180 10.96 -15.14 -12.85
C LYS A 180 10.99 -15.02 -11.33
N LEU A 181 10.19 -15.82 -10.64
CA LEU A 181 10.12 -15.79 -9.19
C LEU A 181 11.06 -16.82 -8.55
N PRO A 182 11.58 -16.54 -7.34
CA PRO A 182 12.21 -17.55 -6.51
C PRO A 182 11.27 -18.74 -6.27
N PRO A 183 11.76 -19.99 -6.26
CA PRO A 183 10.93 -21.17 -6.04
C PRO A 183 10.05 -21.08 -4.77
N ASP A 184 10.59 -20.51 -3.70
CA ASP A 184 9.90 -20.37 -2.41
C ASP A 184 8.79 -19.31 -2.43
N ALA A 185 8.84 -18.36 -3.37
CA ALA A 185 7.82 -17.32 -3.54
C ALA A 185 6.60 -17.83 -4.32
N LEU A 186 6.76 -18.86 -5.17
CA LEU A 186 5.71 -19.39 -6.05
C LEU A 186 4.44 -19.88 -5.32
N PRO A 187 4.52 -20.57 -4.16
CA PRO A 187 3.32 -20.99 -3.45
C PRO A 187 2.53 -19.82 -2.85
N LEU A 188 3.23 -18.72 -2.58
CA LEU A 188 2.70 -17.55 -1.87
C LEU A 188 2.08 -16.53 -2.79
N ILE A 189 2.65 -16.31 -3.97
CA ILE A 189 2.12 -15.34 -4.94
C ILE A 189 0.73 -15.76 -5.43
N LYS A 190 -0.16 -14.79 -5.58
CA LYS A 190 -1.53 -14.98 -6.09
C LYS A 190 -1.83 -13.97 -7.19
N LEU A 191 -2.80 -14.33 -8.03
CA LEU A 191 -3.40 -13.38 -8.95
C LEU A 191 -3.95 -12.20 -8.16
N ASN A 192 -3.85 -11.01 -8.75
CA ASN A 192 -4.24 -9.73 -8.15
C ASN A 192 -3.36 -9.27 -6.97
N ASP A 193 -2.23 -9.93 -6.66
CA ASP A 193 -1.25 -9.29 -5.77
C ASP A 193 -0.66 -8.05 -6.45
N CYS A 194 -0.55 -6.96 -5.71
CA CYS A 194 0.25 -5.78 -6.03
C CYS A 194 1.63 -5.96 -5.39
N LEU A 195 2.68 -5.77 -6.18
CA LEU A 195 4.07 -5.88 -5.78
C LEU A 195 4.73 -4.51 -5.99
N ASP A 196 5.15 -3.85 -4.92
CA ASP A 196 6.02 -2.67 -5.03
C ASP A 196 7.45 -3.14 -5.34
N LEU A 197 7.94 -2.85 -6.55
CA LEU A 197 9.21 -3.38 -7.04
C LEU A 197 9.99 -2.35 -7.85
N THR A 198 11.31 -2.36 -7.66
CA THR A 198 12.25 -1.84 -8.65
C THR A 198 12.81 -3.02 -9.45
N LEU A 199 12.56 -3.04 -10.76
CA LEU A 199 12.99 -4.08 -11.69
C LEU A 199 14.08 -3.59 -12.62
N GLY A 200 15.09 -4.42 -12.85
CA GLY A 200 16.18 -4.18 -13.79
C GLY A 200 16.07 -5.07 -15.03
N ASP A 201 16.20 -4.46 -16.21
CA ASP A 201 16.29 -5.18 -17.48
C ASP A 201 17.75 -5.52 -17.79
N THR A 202 18.07 -6.81 -17.87
CA THR A 202 19.40 -7.30 -18.25
C THR A 202 19.51 -7.62 -19.75
N SER A 203 18.57 -7.16 -20.59
CA SER A 203 18.32 -7.54 -21.99
C SER A 203 17.80 -8.96 -22.22
N GLU A 204 18.14 -9.90 -21.35
CA GLU A 204 17.67 -11.28 -21.40
C GLU A 204 16.43 -11.52 -20.54
N LYS A 205 16.33 -10.80 -19.42
CA LYS A 205 15.30 -11.00 -18.40
C LYS A 205 15.18 -9.79 -17.48
N TRP A 206 14.08 -9.77 -16.76
CA TRP A 206 13.87 -8.88 -15.63
C TRP A 206 14.36 -9.52 -14.33
N VAL A 207 15.04 -8.72 -13.50
CA VAL A 207 15.47 -9.08 -12.15
C VAL A 207 14.92 -8.09 -11.13
N VAL A 208 14.72 -8.55 -9.89
CA VAL A 208 14.33 -7.67 -8.79
C VAL A 208 15.59 -6.98 -8.26
N LEU A 209 15.63 -5.65 -8.35
CA LEU A 209 16.71 -4.81 -7.80
C LEU A 209 16.38 -4.28 -6.40
N GLU A 210 15.09 -4.09 -6.14
CA GLU A 210 14.55 -3.68 -4.84
C GLU A 210 13.13 -4.24 -4.73
N ALA A 211 12.77 -4.73 -3.54
CA ALA A 211 11.41 -5.18 -3.25
C ALA A 211 10.86 -4.40 -2.06
N GLY A 212 9.78 -3.66 -2.31
CA GLY A 212 8.96 -3.08 -1.27
C GLY A 212 7.96 -4.10 -0.73
N GLN A 213 6.73 -3.65 -0.49
CA GLN A 213 5.71 -4.48 0.13
C GLN A 213 4.76 -5.11 -0.89
N VAL A 214 4.23 -6.28 -0.51
CA VAL A 214 3.22 -7.01 -1.25
C VAL A 214 1.87 -6.89 -0.56
N TYR A 215 0.82 -6.62 -1.34
CA TYR A 215 -0.55 -6.57 -0.83
C TYR A 215 -1.56 -6.98 -1.90
N PRO A 216 -2.73 -7.53 -1.55
CA PRO A 216 -3.70 -8.00 -2.53
C PRO A 216 -4.62 -6.88 -3.05
N LYS A 217 -4.78 -6.74 -4.36
CA LYS A 217 -5.91 -5.96 -4.90
C LYS A 217 -7.22 -6.68 -4.59
N ILE A 218 -8.08 -6.06 -3.78
CA ILE A 218 -9.43 -6.54 -3.48
C ILE A 218 -10.43 -5.82 -4.40
N GLN A 219 -11.35 -6.60 -4.96
CA GLN A 219 -12.48 -6.14 -5.77
C GLN A 219 -13.70 -5.84 -4.91
#